data_AF-U1KQQ3-F1
#
_entry.id   AF-U1KQQ3-F1
#
_cell.length_a   1.000
_cell.length_b   1.000
_cell.length_c   1.000
_cell.angle_alpha   90.00
_cell.angle_beta   90.00
_cell.angle_gamma   90.00
#
_symmetry.space_group_name_H-M   'P 1'
#
loop_
_entity.id
_entity.type
_entity.pdbx_description
1 polymer ?
#
loop_
_entity_poly.entity_id
_entity_poly.type
_entity_poly.pdbx_seq_one_letter_code
_entity_poly.pdbx_strand_id
1 'polypeptide(L)'
;MELEQINDYLSKLEGPADVENISVEKSDVTVSLLIKFNGDIGTKDDGEIELEFYGVDSMCLSFRLLAPVKLEQSNELAVSVMDSNYLENELNFYQLTDDVGAKWWIYAKGFKARLLPVYYG
;
A
#
# COMPACT_ATOMS: atom_id res chain seq x y z
N MET A 1 -1.12 -3.44 12.59
CA MET A 1 -0.52 -4.73 12.24
C MET A 1 0.94 -4.47 11.94
N GLU A 2 1.82 -5.39 12.32
CA GLU A 2 3.24 -5.30 11.95
C GLU A 2 3.44 -5.61 10.47
N LEU A 3 4.50 -5.07 9.86
CA LEU A 3 4.78 -5.22 8.43
C LEU A 3 4.86 -6.70 7.98
N GLU A 4 5.45 -7.56 8.82
CA GLU A 4 5.54 -9.00 8.56
C GLU A 4 4.16 -9.66 8.46
N GLN A 5 3.23 -9.30 9.35
CA GLN A 5 1.87 -9.83 9.35
C GLN A 5 1.08 -9.38 8.13
N ILE A 6 1.32 -8.14 7.68
CA ILE A 6 0.70 -7.59 6.48
C ILE A 6 1.20 -8.34 5.25
N ASN A 7 2.51 -8.53 5.13
CA ASN A 7 3.09 -9.26 4.01
C ASN A 7 2.67 -10.74 3.99
N ASP A 8 2.60 -11.40 5.15
CA ASP A 8 2.05 -12.76 5.25
C ASP A 8 0.59 -12.81 4.75
N TYR A 9 -0.24 -11.81 5.09
CA TYR A 9 -1.61 -11.73 4.63
C TYR A 9 -1.71 -11.45 3.12
N LEU A 10 -1.00 -10.44 2.61
CA LEU A 10 -1.00 -10.08 1.19
C LEU A 10 -0.48 -11.23 0.30
N SER A 11 0.42 -12.07 0.82
CA SER A 11 0.93 -13.24 0.09
C SER A 11 -0.10 -14.35 -0.15
N LYS A 12 -1.19 -14.34 0.63
CA LYS A 12 -2.26 -15.36 0.58
C LYS A 12 -3.45 -14.94 -0.29
N LEU A 13 -3.51 -13.67 -0.71
CA LEU A 13 -4.61 -13.16 -1.52
C LEU A 13 -4.42 -13.59 -2.98
N GLU A 14 -5.46 -14.18 -3.55
CA GLU A 14 -5.58 -14.47 -4.97
C GLU A 14 -6.62 -13.49 -5.57
N GLY A 15 -6.16 -12.33 -6.05
CA GLY A 15 -7.04 -11.29 -6.59
C GLY A 15 -6.34 -9.98 -6.98
N PRO A 16 -7.01 -9.04 -7.68
CA PRO A 16 -6.44 -7.74 -8.01
C PRO A 16 -6.42 -6.82 -6.78
N ALA A 17 -5.43 -5.92 -6.72
CA ALA A 17 -5.48 -4.77 -5.82
C ALA A 17 -6.15 -3.59 -6.53
N ASP A 18 -7.13 -2.98 -5.86
CA ASP A 18 -7.83 -1.82 -6.38
C ASP A 18 -7.55 -0.58 -5.50
N VAL A 19 -7.26 0.55 -6.14
CA VAL A 19 -7.23 1.84 -5.43
C VAL A 19 -8.67 2.27 -5.23
N GLU A 20 -9.14 2.27 -3.98
CA GLU A 20 -10.52 2.68 -3.69
C GLU A 20 -10.67 4.19 -3.52
N ASN A 21 -9.68 4.86 -2.90
CA ASN A 21 -9.81 6.28 -2.63
C ASN A 21 -8.47 7.02 -2.56
N ILE A 22 -8.44 8.24 -3.09
CA ILE A 22 -7.37 9.22 -2.89
C ILE A 22 -8.04 10.47 -2.32
N SER A 23 -7.96 10.66 -1.00
CA SER A 23 -8.53 11.83 -0.33
C SER A 23 -7.50 12.93 -0.17
N VAL A 24 -7.89 14.14 -0.58
CA VAL A 24 -7.13 15.37 -0.37
C VAL A 24 -7.96 16.28 0.52
N GLU A 25 -7.62 16.38 1.80
CA GLU A 25 -8.28 17.35 2.67
C GLU A 25 -7.79 18.76 2.36
N LYS A 26 -8.74 19.68 2.14
CA LYS A 26 -8.49 21.05 1.69
C LYS A 26 -8.01 21.99 2.82
N SER A 27 -8.10 21.58 4.08
CA SER A 27 -7.90 22.47 5.23
C SER A 27 -6.46 22.53 5.73
N ASP A 28 -5.69 21.45 5.59
CA ASP A 28 -4.25 21.39 5.84
C ASP A 28 -3.72 20.28 4.94
N VAL A 29 -2.84 20.58 3.98
CA VAL A 29 -2.46 19.66 2.88
C VAL A 29 -1.91 18.34 3.42
N THR A 30 -2.83 17.41 3.67
CA THR A 30 -2.57 16.05 4.13
C THR A 30 -3.33 15.16 3.18
N VAL A 31 -2.61 14.57 2.23
CA VAL A 31 -3.17 13.59 1.32
C VAL A 31 -3.18 12.24 2.02
N SER A 32 -4.29 11.51 1.93
CA SER A 32 -4.35 10.11 2.30
C SER A 32 -4.71 9.25 1.09
N LEU A 33 -4.06 8.09 1.01
CA LEU A 33 -4.21 7.11 -0.06
C LEU A 33 -4.70 5.81 0.55
N LEU A 34 -5.92 5.39 0.21
CA LEU A 34 -6.51 4.14 0.64
C LEU A 34 -6.47 3.14 -0.51
N ILE A 35 -5.76 2.04 -0.29
CA ILE A 35 -5.67 0.91 -1.22
C ILE A 35 -6.37 -0.28 -0.58
N LYS A 36 -7.29 -0.90 -1.30
CA LYS A 36 -7.95 -2.12 -0.87
C LYS A 36 -7.47 -3.29 -1.71
N PHE A 37 -7.01 -4.33 -1.03
CA PHE A 37 -6.67 -5.59 -1.64
C PHE A 37 -7.82 -6.56 -1.39
N ASN A 38 -8.43 -7.03 -2.48
CA ASN A 38 -9.48 -8.03 -2.46
C ASN A 38 -8.90 -9.32 -3.05
N GLY A 39 -9.07 -10.46 -2.39
CA GLY A 39 -8.64 -11.73 -2.96
C GLY A 39 -9.14 -12.93 -2.17
N ASP A 40 -9.23 -14.07 -2.84
CA ASP A 40 -9.53 -15.34 -2.20
C ASP A 40 -8.30 -15.78 -1.38
N ILE A 41 -8.50 -16.26 -0.15
CA ILE A 41 -7.43 -16.80 0.70
C ILE A 41 -7.37 -18.34 0.67
N GLY A 42 -8.05 -18.98 -0.28
CA GLY A 42 -8.13 -20.44 -0.44
C GLY A 42 -9.03 -21.13 0.59
N THR A 43 -9.79 -20.37 1.36
CA THR A 43 -10.88 -20.85 2.23
C THR A 43 -12.20 -20.28 1.69
N LYS A 44 -13.37 -20.66 2.21
CA LYS A 44 -14.69 -20.26 1.64
C LYS A 44 -14.98 -18.73 1.60
N ASP A 45 -13.98 -17.91 1.87
CA ASP A 45 -14.07 -16.56 2.36
C ASP A 45 -13.14 -15.65 1.52
N ASP A 46 -13.71 -14.55 1.00
CA ASP A 46 -12.92 -13.48 0.38
C ASP A 46 -12.16 -12.73 1.49
N GLY A 47 -10.82 -12.77 1.44
CA GLY A 47 -9.96 -12.02 2.33
C GLY A 47 -9.81 -10.58 1.83
N GLU A 48 -10.11 -9.62 2.70
CA GLU A 48 -9.98 -8.20 2.38
C GLU A 48 -9.05 -7.48 3.36
N ILE A 49 -8.10 -6.70 2.84
CA ILE A 49 -7.23 -5.83 3.64
C ILE A 49 -7.15 -4.44 3.01
N GLU A 50 -7.25 -3.42 3.85
CA GLU A 50 -7.04 -2.03 3.48
C GLU A 50 -5.70 -1.54 4.00
N LEU A 51 -4.96 -0.84 3.14
CA LEU A 51 -3.78 -0.06 3.48
C LEU A 51 -4.08 1.42 3.28
N GLU A 52 -4.06 2.20 4.36
CA GLU A 52 -4.22 3.64 4.33
C GLU A 52 -2.88 4.32 4.60
N PHE A 53 -2.31 4.96 3.58
CA PHE A 53 -1.14 5.82 3.70
C PHE A 53 -1.58 7.24 4.05
N TYR A 54 -0.93 7.86 5.04
CA TYR A 54 -1.29 9.20 5.52
C TYR A 54 -0.11 10.16 5.43
N GLY A 55 -0.41 11.44 5.19
CA GLY A 55 0.61 12.44 4.92
C GLY A 55 1.41 12.09 3.67
N VAL A 56 0.71 11.68 2.61
CA VAL A 56 1.30 11.35 1.32
C VAL A 56 1.76 12.65 0.66
N ASP A 57 3.05 12.70 0.32
CA ASP A 57 3.64 13.82 -0.42
C ASP A 57 3.61 13.53 -1.93
N SER A 58 4.08 12.34 -2.31
CA SER A 58 4.16 11.92 -3.70
C SER A 58 3.87 10.43 -3.86
N MET A 59 3.37 10.05 -5.04
CA MET A 59 3.09 8.66 -5.38
C MET A 59 3.30 8.41 -6.88
N CYS A 60 3.78 7.22 -7.21
CA CYS A 60 3.87 6.71 -8.57
C CYS A 60 3.12 5.37 -8.62
N LEU A 61 1.91 5.38 -9.17
CA LEU A 61 1.05 4.21 -9.27
C LEU A 61 1.03 3.76 -10.74
N SER A 62 1.52 2.54 -11.00
CA SER A 62 1.34 1.85 -12.28
C SER A 62 -0.14 1.49 -12.51
N PHE A 63 -0.46 0.89 -13.66
CA PHE A 63 -1.85 0.60 -14.08
C PHE A 63 -2.64 -0.24 -13.07
N ARG A 64 -2.09 -1.37 -12.61
CA ARG A 64 -2.68 -2.26 -11.57
C ARG A 64 -1.58 -3.06 -10.87
N LEU A 65 -1.84 -3.45 -9.63
CA LEU A 65 -1.09 -4.51 -8.94
C LEU A 65 -1.92 -5.80 -8.96
N LEU A 66 -1.27 -6.92 -9.26
CA LEU A 66 -1.87 -8.25 -9.14
C LEU A 66 -1.39 -8.91 -7.85
N ALA A 67 -2.25 -9.56 -7.08
CA ALA A 67 -1.76 -10.34 -5.95
C ALA A 67 -1.03 -11.60 -6.44
N PRO A 68 -0.04 -12.10 -5.68
CA PRO A 68 0.40 -11.62 -4.36
C PRO A 68 1.21 -10.33 -4.42
N VAL A 69 1.00 -9.45 -3.43
CA VAL A 69 1.71 -8.17 -3.31
C VAL A 69 2.59 -8.16 -2.07
N LYS A 70 3.78 -7.54 -2.17
CA LYS A 70 4.69 -7.31 -1.06
C LYS A 70 4.82 -5.81 -0.78
N LEU A 71 4.65 -5.41 0.47
CA LEU A 71 4.95 -4.08 0.98
C LEU A 71 6.36 -4.04 1.58
N GLU A 72 7.15 -3.07 1.15
CA GLU A 72 8.50 -2.79 1.66
C GLU A 72 8.61 -1.31 2.05
N GLN A 73 9.36 -1.02 3.11
CA GLN A 73 9.75 0.33 3.51
C GLN A 73 11.29 0.40 3.44
N SER A 74 11.84 1.32 2.65
CA SER A 74 13.30 1.47 2.54
C SER A 74 13.73 2.86 2.11
N ASN A 75 14.55 3.50 2.95
CA ASN A 75 15.19 4.78 2.66
C ASN A 75 16.34 4.62 1.64
N GLU A 76 16.92 3.43 1.48
CA GLU A 76 17.93 3.20 0.45
C GLU A 76 17.31 3.18 -0.95
N LEU A 77 16.11 2.62 -1.08
CA LEU A 77 15.34 2.66 -2.34
C LEU A 77 14.96 4.10 -2.70
N ALA A 78 14.58 4.91 -1.71
CA ALA A 78 14.25 6.32 -1.87
C ALA A 78 15.38 7.09 -2.59
N VAL A 79 16.64 6.90 -2.16
CA VAL A 79 17.82 7.58 -2.71
C VAL A 79 18.05 7.23 -4.20
N SER A 80 17.62 6.06 -4.64
CA SER A 80 17.79 5.62 -6.03
C SER A 80 16.71 6.12 -6.99
N VAL A 81 15.56 6.56 -6.46
CA VAL A 81 14.36 6.91 -7.24
C VAL A 81 14.02 8.40 -7.13
N MET A 82 14.27 9.02 -5.97
CA MET A 82 13.93 10.41 -5.69
C MET A 82 15.16 11.30 -5.75
N ASP A 83 14.95 12.57 -6.11
CA ASP A 83 15.97 13.59 -5.99
C ASP A 83 16.34 13.80 -4.50
N SER A 84 17.62 14.01 -4.23
CA SER A 84 18.16 14.37 -2.92
C SER A 84 17.39 15.46 -2.17
N ASN A 85 16.72 16.37 -2.88
CA ASN A 85 15.90 17.44 -2.30
C ASN A 85 14.59 16.95 -1.65
N TYR A 86 14.13 15.74 -1.97
CA TYR A 86 12.91 15.15 -1.41
C TYR A 86 13.16 14.32 -0.16
N LEU A 87 14.41 14.08 0.23
CA LEU A 87 14.75 13.28 1.40
C LEU A 87 14.55 14.08 2.69
N GLU A 88 13.30 14.32 3.07
CA GLU A 88 12.96 14.88 4.38
C GLU A 88 13.05 13.81 5.47
N ASN A 89 13.51 14.20 6.67
CA ASN A 89 13.71 13.27 7.80
C ASN A 89 12.42 12.71 8.42
N GLU A 90 11.24 13.18 8.00
CA GLU A 90 9.95 12.80 8.59
C GLU A 90 9.07 11.93 7.68
N LEU A 91 9.49 11.68 6.44
CA LEU A 91 8.74 10.91 5.45
C LEU A 91 9.43 9.58 5.15
N ASN A 92 8.61 8.58 4.88
CA ASN A 92 9.00 7.20 4.61
C ASN A 92 8.69 6.83 3.17
N PHE A 93 9.60 6.09 2.55
CA PHE A 93 9.39 5.55 1.21
C PHE A 93 8.89 4.11 1.27
N TYR A 94 7.71 3.90 0.73
CA TYR A 94 7.02 2.62 0.63
C TYR A 94 6.98 2.14 -0.81
N GLN A 95 7.23 0.84 -0.99
CA GLN A 95 7.12 0.15 -2.27
C GLN A 95 6.15 -1.02 -2.13
N LEU A 96 5.13 -1.05 -2.97
CA LEU A 96 4.31 -2.25 -3.20
C LEU A 96 4.79 -2.91 -4.49
N THR A 97 5.08 -4.20 -4.47
CA THR A 97 5.53 -4.97 -5.63
C THR A 97 4.66 -6.20 -5.80
N ASP A 98 4.15 -6.44 -7.01
CA ASP A 98 3.45 -7.69 -7.34
C ASP A 98 4.40 -8.80 -7.84
N ASP A 99 3.84 -9.98 -8.08
CA ASP A 99 4.55 -11.17 -8.57
C ASP A 99 5.07 -11.05 -10.01
N VAL A 100 4.48 -10.17 -10.82
CA VAL A 100 4.92 -9.87 -12.20
C VAL A 100 5.91 -8.70 -12.27
N GLY A 101 6.23 -8.07 -11.14
CA GLY A 101 7.25 -7.03 -11.01
C GLY A 101 6.76 -5.60 -11.25
N ALA A 102 5.45 -5.36 -11.33
CA ALA A 102 4.87 -4.03 -11.26
C ALA A 102 5.08 -3.45 -9.86
N LYS A 103 5.35 -2.14 -9.82
CA LYS A 103 5.71 -1.44 -8.59
C LYS A 103 4.87 -0.20 -8.42
N TRP A 104 4.35 0.00 -7.22
CA TRP A 104 3.84 1.29 -6.77
C TRP A 104 4.79 1.86 -5.73
N TRP A 105 5.08 3.15 -5.87
CA TRP A 105 5.92 3.89 -4.94
C TRP A 105 5.10 4.96 -4.25
N ILE A 106 5.22 5.04 -2.94
CA ILE A 106 4.44 5.94 -2.11
C ILE A 106 5.40 6.60 -1.12
N TYR A 107 5.50 7.92 -1.16
CA TYR A 107 6.25 8.70 -0.19
C TYR A 107 5.29 9.36 0.79
N ALA A 108 5.32 8.93 2.05
CA ALA A 108 4.31 9.29 3.05
C ALA A 108 4.85 9.28 4.47
N LYS A 109 4.18 9.98 5.40
CA LYS A 109 4.55 9.96 6.83
C LYS A 109 4.44 8.56 7.43
N GLY A 110 3.40 7.81 7.05
CA GLY A 110 3.21 6.45 7.51
C GLY A 110 2.03 5.77 6.85
N PHE A 111 1.72 4.56 7.30
CA PHE A 111 0.53 3.82 6.89
C PHE A 111 -0.16 3.12 8.06
N LYS A 112 -1.42 2.76 7.86
CA LYS A 112 -2.20 1.88 8.73
C LYS A 112 -2.79 0.75 7.90
N ALA A 113 -2.94 -0.42 8.52
CA ALA A 113 -3.55 -1.58 7.89
C ALA A 113 -4.76 -2.05 8.70
N ARG A 114 -5.85 -2.37 8.00
CA ARG A 114 -7.08 -2.90 8.59
C ARG A 114 -7.53 -4.14 7.81
N LEU A 115 -7.65 -5.27 8.50
CA LEU A 115 -8.38 -6.42 7.97
C LEU A 115 -9.86 -6.10 8.02
N LEU A 116 -10.56 -6.28 6.91
CA LEU A 116 -11.99 -6.12 6.88
C LEU A 116 -12.67 -7.42 7.32
N PRO A 117 -13.81 -7.33 8.04
CA PRO A 117 -14.54 -8.51 8.47
C PRO A 117 -15.02 -9.29 7.25
N VAL A 118 -14.67 -10.57 7.22
CA VAL A 118 -15.24 -11.54 6.28
C VAL A 118 -16.72 -11.69 6.60
N TYR A 119 -17.59 -11.23 5.71
CA TYR A 119 -19.03 -11.46 5.85
C TYR A 119 -19.38 -12.80 5.23
N TYR A 120 -19.76 -13.76 6.07
CA TYR A 120 -20.37 -15.02 5.63
C TYR A 120 -21.68 -14.71 4.89
N GLY A 121 -21.72 -14.96 3.59
CA GLY A 121 -22.94 -14.99 2.77
C GLY A 121 -23.59 -16.36 2.79
#